data_AF-A0A850DHZ7-F1
#
_entry.id   AF-A0A850DHZ7-F1
#
_cell.length_a   1.000
_cell.length_b   1.000
_cell.length_c   1.000
_cell.angle_alpha   90.00
_cell.angle_beta   90.00
_cell.angle_gamma   90.00
#
_symmetry.space_group_name_H-M   'P 1'
#
loop_
_entity.id
_entity.type
_entity.pdbx_description
1 polymer ?
#
loop_
_entity_poly.entity_id
_entity_poly.type
_entity_poly.pdbx_seq_one_letter_code
_entity_poly.pdbx_strand_id
1 'polypeptide(L)'
;MFSTNRATAPTRHPPPCAERPGDWDLDVGGPEVWQRAVRTCADSPILNQCRGLARLLTARGLVPRSMIWAGVGYDSYGRVIANLDLHRARDQTKAAAAKVRRKATVVRLEHAPVLSHHRAESPGRERHIVVGRRA
;
A
#
# COMPACT_ATOMS: atom_id res chain seq x y z
N MET A 1 11.06 -48.83 -39.33
CA MET A 1 9.76 -48.14 -39.11
C MET A 1 9.84 -47.43 -37.77
N PHE A 2 10.03 -46.10 -37.75
CA PHE A 2 10.00 -45.32 -36.51
C PHE A 2 8.67 -44.59 -36.45
N SER A 3 7.72 -45.12 -35.69
CA SER A 3 6.48 -44.41 -35.33
C SER A 3 6.83 -43.35 -34.28
N THR A 4 6.93 -42.11 -34.72
CA THR A 4 6.93 -40.95 -33.82
C THR A 4 5.49 -40.71 -33.37
N ASN A 5 5.11 -41.28 -32.23
CA ASN A 5 3.89 -40.89 -31.54
C ASN A 5 4.00 -39.41 -31.14
N ARG A 6 3.33 -38.54 -31.90
CA ARG A 6 3.06 -37.17 -31.49
C ARG A 6 2.10 -37.23 -30.30
N ALA A 7 2.64 -37.15 -29.10
CA ALA A 7 1.85 -36.94 -27.91
C ALA A 7 1.17 -35.57 -28.03
N THR A 8 -0.15 -35.58 -28.21
CA THR A 8 -0.98 -34.38 -28.11
C THR A 8 -0.81 -33.82 -26.71
N ALA A 9 -0.15 -32.66 -26.57
CA ALA A 9 -0.01 -31.99 -25.30
C ALA A 9 -1.41 -31.69 -24.74
N PRO A 10 -1.72 -32.05 -23.48
CA PRO A 10 -3.01 -31.70 -22.90
C PRO A 10 -3.13 -30.17 -22.87
N THR A 11 -4.30 -29.66 -23.26
CA THR A 11 -4.67 -28.26 -23.05
C THR A 11 -4.64 -28.00 -21.54
N ARG A 12 -3.49 -27.52 -21.04
CA ARG A 12 -3.31 -27.13 -19.64
C ARG A 12 -4.19 -25.92 -19.40
N HIS A 13 -5.42 -26.17 -18.97
CA HIS A 13 -6.25 -25.12 -18.42
C HIS A 13 -5.48 -24.52 -17.24
N PRO A 14 -5.39 -23.18 -17.16
CA PRO A 14 -4.78 -22.55 -16.02
C PRO A 14 -5.49 -23.03 -14.75
N PRO A 15 -4.77 -23.19 -13.63
CA PRO A 15 -5.43 -23.51 -12.37
C PRO A 15 -6.46 -22.41 -12.06
N PRO A 16 -7.55 -22.71 -11.32
CA PRO A 16 -8.60 -21.73 -11.01
C PRO A 16 -8.05 -20.43 -10.43
N CYS A 17 -6.95 -20.53 -9.67
CA CYS A 17 -6.29 -19.35 -9.11
C CYS A 17 -5.64 -18.42 -10.14
N ALA A 18 -5.31 -18.90 -11.34
CA ALA A 18 -4.67 -18.09 -12.39
C ALA A 18 -5.67 -17.42 -13.35
N GLU A 19 -6.96 -17.74 -13.26
CA GLU A 19 -7.99 -17.17 -14.15
C GLU A 19 -8.25 -15.68 -13.89
N ARG A 20 -8.14 -15.24 -12.63
CA ARG A 20 -8.45 -13.87 -12.20
C ARG A 20 -7.32 -13.28 -11.37
N PRO A 21 -6.21 -12.86 -12.00
CA PRO A 21 -5.02 -12.43 -11.27
C PRO A 21 -5.23 -11.19 -10.38
N GLY A 22 -6.20 -10.32 -10.71
CA GLY A 22 -6.51 -9.14 -9.90
C GLY A 22 -7.18 -9.44 -8.55
N ASP A 23 -7.83 -10.61 -8.40
CA ASP A 23 -8.55 -10.96 -7.16
C ASP A 23 -7.58 -11.26 -6.00
N TRP A 24 -6.30 -11.51 -6.30
CA TRP A 24 -5.24 -11.75 -5.32
C TRP A 24 -4.64 -10.47 -4.75
N ASP A 25 -4.90 -9.32 -5.35
CA ASP A 25 -4.29 -8.05 -4.99
C ASP A 25 -5.03 -7.41 -3.79
N LEU A 26 -4.27 -7.11 -2.73
CA LEU A 26 -4.82 -6.46 -1.52
C LEU A 26 -4.98 -4.95 -1.68
N ASP A 27 -4.50 -4.36 -2.76
CA ASP A 27 -4.67 -2.93 -3.06
C ASP A 27 -5.95 -2.67 -3.86
N VAL A 28 -6.41 -3.63 -4.67
CA VAL A 28 -7.53 -3.46 -5.61
C VAL A 28 -8.85 -4.08 -5.10
N GLY A 29 -8.78 -5.10 -4.25
CA GLY A 29 -9.97 -5.83 -3.77
C GLY A 29 -10.62 -5.29 -2.48
N GLY A 30 -11.78 -5.85 -2.16
CA GLY A 30 -12.47 -5.73 -0.87
C GLY A 30 -12.56 -7.08 -0.14
N PRO A 31 -13.05 -7.10 1.12
CA PRO A 31 -13.07 -8.30 1.96
C PRO A 31 -13.70 -9.53 1.27
N GLU A 32 -14.83 -9.35 0.60
CA GLU A 32 -15.52 -10.44 -0.11
C GLU A 32 -14.68 -11.01 -1.27
N VAL A 33 -13.96 -10.16 -2.01
CA VAL A 33 -13.07 -10.59 -3.10
C VAL A 33 -11.91 -11.39 -2.51
N TRP A 34 -11.31 -10.91 -1.42
CA TRP A 34 -10.20 -11.58 -0.77
C TRP A 34 -10.60 -12.92 -0.15
N GLN A 35 -11.76 -13.00 0.50
CA GLN A 35 -12.26 -14.26 1.05
C GLN A 35 -12.51 -15.29 -0.07
N ARG A 36 -13.07 -14.86 -1.20
CA ARG A 36 -13.25 -15.70 -2.38
C ARG A 36 -11.92 -16.17 -2.93
N ALA A 37 -10.95 -15.27 -3.08
CA ALA A 37 -9.60 -15.60 -3.53
C ALA A 37 -8.96 -16.65 -2.61
N VAL A 38 -8.98 -16.45 -1.29
CA VAL A 38 -8.45 -17.44 -0.32
C VAL A 38 -9.09 -18.82 -0.51
N ARG A 39 -10.42 -18.90 -0.68
CA ARG A 39 -11.14 -20.16 -0.95
C ARG A 39 -10.70 -20.79 -2.28
N THR A 40 -10.70 -20.02 -3.36
CA THR A 40 -10.23 -20.49 -4.69
C THR A 40 -8.80 -21.04 -4.63
N CYS A 41 -7.92 -20.43 -3.83
CA CYS A 41 -6.56 -20.90 -3.65
C CYS A 41 -6.51 -22.20 -2.83
N ALA A 42 -7.34 -22.31 -1.79
CA ALA A 42 -7.46 -23.52 -0.98
C ALA A 42 -7.96 -24.72 -1.81
N ASP A 43 -8.85 -24.47 -2.77
CA ASP A 43 -9.41 -25.49 -3.65
C ASP A 43 -8.49 -25.82 -4.85
N SER A 44 -7.41 -25.07 -5.03
CA SER A 44 -6.51 -25.26 -6.17
C SER A 44 -5.62 -26.51 -5.98
N PRO A 45 -5.51 -27.39 -7.00
CA PRO A 45 -4.73 -28.63 -6.90
C PRO A 45 -3.23 -28.40 -6.71
N ILE A 46 -2.74 -27.19 -7.01
CA ILE A 46 -1.34 -26.80 -6.88
C ILE A 46 -1.02 -26.10 -5.55
N LEU A 47 -1.96 -26.04 -4.60
CA LEU A 47 -1.79 -25.32 -3.32
C LEU A 47 -0.49 -25.67 -2.59
N ASN A 48 -0.15 -26.96 -2.51
CA ASN A 48 1.07 -27.41 -1.83
C ASN A 48 2.35 -26.95 -2.55
N GLN A 49 2.32 -26.86 -3.88
CA GLN A 49 3.44 -26.31 -4.66
C GLN A 49 3.58 -24.80 -4.41
N CYS A 50 2.47 -24.07 -4.40
CA CYS A 50 2.46 -22.64 -4.07
C CYS A 50 2.99 -22.37 -2.65
N ARG A 51 2.65 -23.22 -1.68
CA ARG A 51 3.18 -23.15 -0.30
C ARG A 51 4.70 -23.40 -0.26
N GLY A 52 5.18 -24.40 -0.98
CA GLY A 52 6.61 -24.70 -1.09
C GLY A 52 7.38 -23.53 -1.71
N LEU A 53 6.86 -22.96 -2.81
CA LEU A 53 7.43 -21.78 -3.46
C LEU A 53 7.43 -20.57 -2.54
N ALA A 54 6.34 -20.31 -1.80
CA ALA A 54 6.28 -19.21 -0.85
C ALA A 54 7.40 -19.31 0.22
N ARG A 55 7.64 -20.52 0.75
CA ARG A 55 8.72 -20.76 1.73
C ARG A 55 10.10 -20.52 1.12
N LEU A 56 10.33 -21.03 -0.09
CA LEU A 56 11.60 -20.84 -0.81
C LEU A 56 11.87 -19.36 -1.13
N LEU A 57 10.85 -18.65 -1.58
CA LEU A 57 10.91 -17.21 -1.84
C LEU A 57 11.19 -16.43 -0.55
N THR A 58 10.51 -16.77 0.53
CA THR A 58 10.72 -16.16 1.86
C THR A 58 12.16 -16.35 2.34
N ALA A 59 12.72 -17.56 2.21
CA ALA A 59 14.11 -17.86 2.59
C ALA A 59 15.13 -17.04 1.79
N ARG A 60 14.76 -16.56 0.59
CA ARG A 60 15.59 -15.72 -0.29
C ARG A 60 15.32 -14.22 -0.12
N GLY A 61 14.45 -13.82 0.82
CA GLY A 61 14.03 -12.43 0.99
C GLY A 61 13.08 -11.90 -0.10
N LEU A 62 12.56 -12.78 -0.96
CA LEU A 62 11.63 -12.46 -2.05
C LEU A 62 10.18 -12.73 -1.65
N VAL A 63 9.80 -12.32 -0.45
CA VAL A 63 8.43 -12.53 0.08
C VAL A 63 7.37 -11.89 -0.82
N PRO A 64 6.21 -12.55 -1.03
CA PRO A 64 5.04 -11.92 -1.64
C PRO A 64 4.63 -10.69 -0.81
N ARG A 65 4.25 -9.59 -1.47
CA ARG A 65 3.85 -8.34 -0.79
C ARG A 65 2.55 -7.82 -1.38
N SER A 66 1.71 -7.26 -0.52
CA SER A 66 0.39 -6.70 -0.89
C SER A 66 -0.51 -7.66 -1.65
N MET A 67 -0.43 -8.97 -1.37
CA MET A 67 -1.20 -9.96 -2.13
C MET A 67 -1.56 -11.20 -1.32
N ILE A 68 -2.51 -11.96 -1.83
CA ILE A 68 -2.88 -13.29 -1.37
C ILE A 68 -2.08 -14.32 -2.16
N TRP A 69 -1.30 -15.15 -1.48
CA TRP A 69 -0.52 -16.22 -2.09
C TRP A 69 -0.69 -17.51 -1.29
N ALA A 70 -0.96 -18.63 -1.96
CA ALA A 70 -1.15 -19.94 -1.34
C ALA A 70 -2.22 -19.94 -0.20
N GLY A 71 -3.28 -19.15 -0.37
CA GLY A 71 -4.37 -18.98 0.59
C GLY A 71 -4.02 -18.08 1.78
N VAL A 72 -2.88 -17.38 1.74
CA VAL A 72 -2.39 -16.52 2.82
C VAL A 72 -2.27 -15.09 2.32
N GLY A 73 -2.82 -14.12 3.06
CA GLY A 73 -2.64 -12.70 2.78
C GLY A 73 -1.29 -12.19 3.30
N TYR A 74 -0.59 -11.40 2.49
CA TYR A 74 0.67 -10.76 2.84
C TYR A 74 0.53 -9.24 2.76
N ASP A 75 0.93 -8.53 3.81
CA ASP A 75 0.93 -7.06 3.81
C ASP A 75 2.02 -6.48 2.88
N SER A 76 2.09 -5.16 2.77
CA SER A 76 3.09 -4.46 1.95
C SER A 76 4.55 -4.67 2.39
N TYR A 77 4.77 -5.22 3.59
CA TYR A 77 6.07 -5.61 4.12
C TYR A 77 6.35 -7.11 3.96
N GLY A 78 5.41 -7.87 3.39
CA GLY A 78 5.51 -9.32 3.24
C GLY A 78 5.26 -10.10 4.53
N ARG A 79 4.61 -9.48 5.51
CA ARG A 79 4.18 -10.17 6.74
C ARG A 79 2.83 -10.82 6.52
N VAL A 80 2.65 -11.98 7.14
CA VAL A 80 1.38 -12.71 7.11
C VAL A 80 0.29 -11.92 7.83
N ILE A 81 -0.84 -11.75 7.17
CA ILE A 81 -2.05 -11.17 7.73
C ILE A 81 -2.88 -12.30 8.34
N ALA A 82 -2.93 -12.36 9.67
CA ALA A 82 -3.68 -13.40 10.39
C ALA A 82 -5.20 -13.30 10.18
N ASN A 83 -5.73 -12.09 9.98
CA ASN A 83 -7.14 -11.84 9.72
C ASN A 83 -7.29 -10.71 8.69
N LEU A 84 -7.71 -11.07 7.48
CA LEU A 84 -7.88 -10.16 6.34
C LEU A 84 -8.97 -9.11 6.57
N ASP A 85 -10.05 -9.47 7.25
CA ASP A 85 -11.17 -8.56 7.55
C ASP A 85 -10.73 -7.45 8.52
N LEU A 86 -10.04 -7.84 9.60
CA LEU A 86 -9.48 -6.89 10.57
C LEU A 86 -8.40 -6.00 9.95
N HIS A 87 -7.59 -6.54 9.05
CA HIS A 87 -6.58 -5.76 8.33
C HIS A 87 -7.22 -4.62 7.52
N ARG A 88 -8.26 -4.91 6.74
CA ARG A 88 -8.97 -3.90 5.95
C ARG A 88 -9.65 -2.85 6.83
N ALA A 89 -10.35 -3.28 7.88
CA ALA A 89 -11.05 -2.37 8.79
C ALA A 89 -10.08 -1.36 9.44
N ARG A 90 -8.87 -1.82 9.82
CA ARG A 90 -7.81 -0.96 10.36
C ARG A 90 -7.32 0.04 9.34
N ASP A 91 -7.12 -0.37 8.09
CA ASP A 91 -6.64 0.53 7.05
C ASP A 91 -7.69 1.57 6.64
N GLN A 92 -8.96 1.18 6.58
CA GLN A 92 -10.08 2.10 6.39
C GLN A 92 -10.17 3.13 7.51
N THR A 93 -10.01 2.69 8.76
CA THR A 93 -10.04 3.59 9.93
C THR A 93 -8.88 4.58 9.92
N LYS A 94 -7.66 4.12 9.60
CA LYS A 94 -6.49 5.01 9.43
C LYS A 94 -6.71 6.03 8.31
N ALA A 95 -7.24 5.59 7.16
CA ALA A 95 -7.53 6.47 6.04
C ALA A 95 -8.58 7.53 6.41
N ALA A 96 -9.65 7.13 7.11
CA ALA A 96 -10.66 8.04 7.62
C ALA A 96 -10.06 9.07 8.60
N ALA A 97 -9.25 8.62 9.56
CA ALA A 97 -8.56 9.50 10.51
C ALA A 97 -7.61 10.49 9.80
N ALA A 98 -6.86 10.04 8.81
CA ALA A 98 -5.99 10.91 8.01
C ALA A 98 -6.79 11.98 7.23
N LYS A 99 -7.95 11.61 6.67
CA LYS A 99 -8.84 12.56 5.99
C LYS A 99 -9.39 13.61 6.95
N VAL A 100 -9.82 13.22 8.15
CA VAL A 100 -10.28 14.15 9.19
C VAL A 100 -9.16 15.11 9.58
N ARG A 101 -7.92 14.62 9.78
CA ARG A 101 -6.75 15.46 10.08
C ARG A 101 -6.48 16.48 8.97
N ARG A 102 -6.49 16.05 7.70
CA ARG A 102 -6.30 16.98 6.56
C ARG A 102 -7.37 18.05 6.52
N LYS A 103 -8.65 17.69 6.71
CA LYS A 103 -9.74 18.66 6.80
C LYS A 103 -9.54 19.66 7.96
N ALA A 104 -9.14 19.18 9.14
CA ALA A 104 -8.87 20.04 10.28
C ALA A 104 -7.68 20.99 10.04
N THR A 105 -6.62 20.53 9.35
CA THR A 105 -5.49 21.38 8.95
C THR A 105 -5.95 22.50 8.01
N VAL A 106 -6.81 22.20 7.03
CA VAL A 106 -7.35 23.21 6.11
C VAL A 106 -8.17 24.25 6.87
N VAL A 107 -9.11 23.83 7.73
CA VAL A 107 -9.94 24.76 8.51
C VAL A 107 -9.11 25.66 9.45
N ARG A 108 -7.96 25.19 9.94
CA ARG A 108 -7.07 26.00 10.79
C ARG A 108 -6.31 27.08 10.03
N LEU A 109 -6.01 26.88 8.75
CA LEU A 109 -5.40 27.92 7.90
C LEU A 109 -6.38 29.06 7.61
N GLU A 110 -7.67 28.75 7.51
CA GLU A 110 -8.71 29.72 7.17
C GLU A 110 -9.15 30.59 8.37
N HIS A 111 -8.84 30.17 9.60
CA HIS A 111 -9.11 30.92 10.83
C HIS A 111 -7.86 31.55 11.46
N ALA A 112 -6.76 31.70 10.73
CA ALA A 112 -5.68 32.57 11.20
C ALA A 112 -6.25 33.99 11.34
N PRO A 113 -6.29 34.60 12.54
CA PRO A 113 -6.71 35.98 12.67
C PRO A 113 -5.74 36.79 11.82
N VAL A 114 -6.26 37.44 10.78
CA VAL A 114 -5.55 38.48 10.06
C VAL A 114 -5.23 39.54 11.11
N LEU A 115 -4.00 39.52 11.62
CA LEU A 115 -3.46 40.61 12.41
C LEU A 115 -3.40 41.80 11.45
N SER A 116 -4.44 42.63 11.49
CA SER A 116 -4.45 43.96 10.92
C SER A 116 -3.24 44.70 11.47
N HIS A 117 -2.20 44.84 10.65
CA HIS A 117 -1.09 45.74 10.93
C HIS A 117 -1.64 47.17 10.94
N HIS A 118 -2.12 47.63 12.10
CA HIS A 118 -2.20 49.05 12.36
C HIS A 118 -0.78 49.58 12.26
N ARG A 119 -0.57 50.40 11.23
CA ARG A 119 0.64 51.17 10.96
C ARG A 119 0.93 52.03 12.19
N ALA A 120 1.78 51.52 13.08
CA ALA A 120 2.33 52.29 14.17
C ALA A 120 3.37 53.25 13.59
N GLU A 121 3.00 54.52 13.54
CA GLU A 121 3.88 55.67 13.39
C GLU A 121 5.10 55.51 14.31
N SER A 122 6.31 55.49 13.74
CA SER A 122 7.55 55.45 14.50
C SER A 122 8.04 56.89 14.75
N PRO A 123 8.10 57.39 15.99
CA PRO A 123 8.82 58.62 16.27
C PRO A 123 10.33 58.35 16.26
N GLY A 124 11.06 59.33 15.72
CA GLY A 124 12.44 59.20 15.29
C GLY A 124 13.44 58.80 16.37
N ARG A 125 14.45 58.05 15.93
CA ARG A 125 15.75 57.98 16.59
C ARG A 125 16.83 58.16 15.53
N GLU A 126 17.19 59.41 15.33
CA GLU A 126 18.34 59.84 14.54
C GLU A 126 19.60 59.12 15.05
N ARG A 127 20.30 58.42 14.16
CA ARG A 127 21.62 57.83 14.45
C ARG A 127 22.62 58.47 13.51
N HIS A 128 23.38 59.44 14.03
CA HIS A 128 24.55 60.00 13.37
C HIS A 128 25.60 58.91 13.14
N ILE A 129 25.99 58.68 11.88
CA ILE A 129 27.10 57.81 11.51
C ILE A 129 28.33 58.70 11.32
N VAL A 130 29.35 58.50 12.17
CA VAL A 130 30.68 59.13 12.00
C VAL A 130 31.52 58.21 11.11
N VAL A 131 31.81 58.66 9.89
CA VAL A 131 32.74 57.97 8.98
C VAL A 131 34.16 58.38 9.34
N GLY A 132 34.89 57.47 9.99
CA GLY A 132 36.33 57.60 10.22
C GLY A 132 37.12 57.30 8.94
N ARG A 133 37.81 58.32 8.42
CA ARG A 133 38.79 58.24 7.32
C ARG A 133 40.17 57.91 7.89
N ARG A 134 40.93 57.02 7.24
CA ARG A 134 42.40 56.86 7.30
C ARG A 134 42.77 55.72 6.34
N ALA A 135 43.83 55.73 5.56
CA ALA A 135 44.79 56.75 5.13
C ALA A 135 45.38 56.21 3.81
#